data_AF-A0A7W1J3G8-F1
#
_entry.id   AF-A0A7W1J3G8-F1
#
_cell.length_a   1.000
_cell.length_b   1.000
_cell.length_c   1.000
_cell.angle_alpha   90.00
_cell.angle_beta   90.00
_cell.angle_gamma   90.00
#
_symmetry.space_group_name_H-M   'P 1'
#
loop_
_entity.id
_entity.type
_entity.pdbx_description
1 polymer ?
#
loop_
_entity_poly.entity_id
_entity_poly.type
_entity_poly.pdbx_seq_one_letter_code
_entity_poly.pdbx_strand_id
1 'polypeptide(L)' 'MATKTLYTCSNCGHTEPKWLGRCPDCGEWSTFVEE' A
#
# COMPACT_ATOMS: atom_id res chain seq x y z
N MET A 1 6.90 1.55 -20.90
CA MET A 1 6.14 2.31 -19.89
C MET A 1 6.53 1.72 -18.54
N ALA A 2 7.06 2.51 -17.61
CA ALA A 2 7.47 1.99 -16.31
C ALA A 2 6.22 1.83 -15.44
N THR A 3 5.74 0.59 -15.28
CA THR A 3 4.71 0.26 -14.30
C THR A 3 5.31 0.48 -12.92
N LYS A 4 5.05 1.65 -12.33
CA LYS A 4 5.38 1.90 -10.93
C LYS A 4 4.43 1.05 -10.11
N THR A 5 4.92 -0.07 -9.59
CA THR A 5 4.17 -0.90 -8.65
C THR A 5 3.83 -0.05 -7.44
N LEU A 6 2.55 0.26 -7.27
CA LEU A 6 2.06 1.04 -6.15
C LEU A 6 1.29 0.08 -5.23
N TYR A 7 1.52 0.21 -3.93
CA TYR A 7 0.89 -0.60 -2.91
C TYR A 7 -0.18 0.24 -2.23
N THR A 8 -1.44 -0.02 -2.55
CA THR A 8 -2.58 0.66 -1.94
C THR A 8 -3.09 -0.13 -0.75
N CYS A 9 -3.37 0.53 0.37
CA CYS A 9 -3.98 -0.09 1.52
C CYS A 9 -5.48 -0.27 1.26
N SER A 10 -6.01 -1.50 1.21
CA SER A 10 -7.44 -1.77 1.07
C SER A 10 -8.29 -1.33 2.27
N ASN A 11 -7.68 -0.97 3.41
CA ASN A 11 -8.42 -0.56 4.60
C ASN A 11 -8.68 0.97 4.62
N CYS A 12 -7.66 1.78 4.33
CA CYS A 12 -7.78 3.25 4.33
C CYS A 12 -7.66 3.90 2.93
N GLY A 13 -7.21 3.16 1.91
CA GLY A 13 -6.94 3.71 0.58
C GLY A 13 -5.56 4.36 0.42
N HIS A 14 -4.67 4.25 1.41
CA HIS A 14 -3.35 4.87 1.37
C HIS A 14 -2.42 4.17 0.37
N THR A 15 -1.87 4.91 -0.59
CA THR A 15 -1.01 4.34 -1.63
C THR A 15 0.46 4.68 -1.42
N GLU A 16 1.30 3.65 -1.39
CA GLU A 16 2.73 3.75 -1.14
C GLU A 16 3.52 3.12 -2.29
N PRO A 17 4.58 3.76 -2.83
CA PRO A 17 5.43 3.16 -3.86
C PRO A 17 6.36 2.04 -3.35
N LYS A 18 6.25 1.67 -2.08
CA LYS A 18 7.06 0.65 -1.42
C LYS A 18 6.18 -0.08 -0.42
N TRP A 19 6.21 -1.41 -0.44
CA TRP A 19 5.53 -2.21 0.58
C TRP A 19 6.24 -2.05 1.93
N LEU A 20 5.54 -1.43 2.89
CA LEU A 20 6.04 -1.19 4.25
C LEU A 20 5.64 -2.29 5.26
N GLY A 21 4.91 -3.33 4.85
CA GLY A 21 4.34 -4.38 5.72
C GLY A 21 3.18 -3.92 6.60
N ARG A 22 3.26 -2.67 7.08
CA ARG A 22 2.30 -1.99 7.95
C ARG A 22 1.90 -0.66 7.34
N CYS A 23 0.60 -0.39 7.24
CA CYS A 23 0.12 0.88 6.75
C CYS A 23 0.46 2.00 7.77
N PRO A 24 1.13 3.10 7.36
CA PRO A 24 1.43 4.20 8.27
C PRO A 24 0.19 5.03 8.63
N ASP A 25 -0.85 4.98 7.79
CA ASP A 25 -2.06 5.78 7.95
C ASP A 25 -3.05 5.12 8.93
N CYS A 26 -3.37 3.83 8.73
CA CYS A 26 -4.29 3.09 9.61
C CYS A 26 -3.60 2.14 10.61
N GLY A 27 -2.29 1.90 10.48
CA GLY A 27 -1.55 0.99 11.37
C GLY A 27 -1.78 -0.50 11.13
N GLU A 28 -2.64 -0.87 10.20
CA GLU A 28 -2.98 -2.26 9.87
C GLU A 28 -1.84 -2.99 9.16
N TRP A 29 -1.76 -4.29 9.42
CA TRP A 29 -0.86 -5.22 8.74
C TRP A 29 -1.68 -6.07 7.76
N SER A 30 -1.10 -6.47 6.63
CA SER A 30 -1.74 -7.27 5.55
C SER A 30 -2.85 -6.59 4.72
N THR A 31 -2.92 -5.26 4.71
CA THR A 31 -3.92 -4.52 3.92
C THR A 31 -3.36 -3.90 2.64
N PHE A 32 -2.05 -3.96 2.41
CA PHE A 32 -1.44 -3.47 1.17
C PHE A 32 -1.71 -4.44 0.00
N VAL A 33 -2.43 -3.97 -1.00
CA VAL A 33 -2.66 -4.59 -2.31
C VAL A 33 -1.85 -3.87 -3.39
N GLU A 34 -1.32 -4.62 -4.35
CA GLU A 34 -0.63 -4.06 -5.51
C GLU A 34 -1.63 -3.57 -6.57
N GLU A 35 -1.46 -2.34 -7.06
CA GLU A 35 -2.17 -1.75 -8.20
C GLU A 35 -1.18 -1.24 -9.26
#